data_AF-A0A7Y5DTD0-F1
#
_entry.id   AF-A0A7Y5DTD0-F1
#
_cell.length_a   1.000
_cell.length_b   1.000
_cell.length_c   1.000
_cell.angle_alpha   90.00
_cell.angle_beta   90.00
_cell.angle_gamma   90.00
#
_symmetry.space_group_name_H-M   'P 1'
#
loop_
_entity.id
_entity.type
_entity.pdbx_description
1 polymer ?
#
loop_
_entity_poly.entity_id
_entity_poly.type
_entity_poly.pdbx_seq_one_letter_code
_entity_poly.pdbx_strand_id
1 'polypeptide(L)'
;QRFPFLPEDFDHQYFQSAPADQQFPYLKGGEAVRCVNMTPEGSFSFAVPQLEIPITYRFRDRNVTMEPKLDTLIVEPDQYRFIATWRVMVPLGRKIHNLREITVGHPPKSTAPARTASGKLHFSSINEAIAWKKNQGKPADDA
;
A
#
# COMPACT_ATOMS: atom_id res chain seq x y z
N GLN A 1 27.87 11.07 -23.36
CA GLN A 1 26.56 10.62 -23.86
C GLN A 1 25.96 9.68 -22.82
N ARG A 2 24.89 10.09 -22.11
CA ARG A 2 24.26 9.28 -21.05
C ARG A 2 22.87 8.80 -21.50
N PHE A 3 22.74 8.36 -22.74
CA PHE A 3 21.55 7.62 -23.16
C PHE A 3 21.71 6.17 -22.69
N PRO A 4 20.79 5.57 -21.90
CA PRO A 4 19.38 5.94 -21.69
C PRO A 4 19.05 6.58 -20.31
N PHE A 5 20.01 7.19 -19.61
CA PHE A 5 19.82 7.76 -18.27
C PHE A 5 19.51 9.26 -18.29
N LEU A 6 19.02 9.79 -17.17
CA LEU A 6 18.77 11.22 -16.99
C LEU A 6 20.09 12.03 -17.05
N PRO A 7 20.01 13.33 -17.44
CA PRO A 7 21.13 14.27 -17.33
C PRO A 7 21.72 14.31 -15.91
N GLU A 8 23.00 14.70 -15.79
CA GLU A 8 23.67 14.83 -14.48
C GLU A 8 23.10 15.96 -13.62
N ASP A 9 22.55 16.99 -14.27
CA ASP A 9 21.94 18.18 -13.67
C ASP A 9 20.40 18.09 -13.60
N PHE A 10 19.82 16.90 -13.80
CA PHE A 10 18.37 16.73 -13.75
C PHE A 10 17.83 17.00 -12.34
N ASP A 11 16.98 18.03 -12.22
CA ASP A 11 16.28 18.35 -10.97
C ASP A 11 14.94 17.60 -10.90
N HIS A 12 14.77 16.78 -9.86
CA HIS A 12 13.53 16.05 -9.60
C HIS A 12 12.33 16.97 -9.32
N GLN A 13 12.56 18.24 -8.96
CA GLN A 13 11.51 19.25 -8.84
C GLN A 13 10.76 19.48 -10.16
N TYR A 14 11.36 19.12 -11.31
CA TYR A 14 10.66 19.12 -12.60
C TYR A 14 9.32 18.36 -12.58
N PHE A 15 9.21 17.32 -11.75
CA PHE A 15 7.98 16.54 -11.61
C PHE A 15 6.98 17.09 -10.57
N GLN A 16 7.30 18.19 -9.89
CA GLN A 16 6.46 18.79 -8.86
C GLN A 16 5.65 19.95 -9.45
N SER A 17 4.32 19.82 -9.43
CA SER A 17 3.42 20.93 -9.79
C SER A 17 3.18 21.91 -8.64
N ALA A 18 3.52 21.52 -7.40
CA ALA A 18 3.31 22.34 -6.22
C ALA A 18 4.37 23.46 -6.12
N PRO A 19 3.98 24.70 -5.79
CA PRO A 19 4.93 25.78 -5.51
C PRO A 19 5.77 25.45 -4.27
N ALA A 20 6.94 26.09 -4.15
CA ALA A 20 7.96 25.73 -3.15
C ALA A 20 7.47 25.75 -1.69
N ASP A 21 6.53 26.63 -1.36
CA ASP A 21 5.91 26.75 -0.03
C ASP A 21 4.91 25.62 0.28
N GLN A 22 4.48 24.86 -0.73
CA GLN A 22 3.59 23.71 -0.63
C GLN A 22 4.33 22.38 -0.83
N GLN A 23 5.66 22.42 -0.98
CA GLN A 23 6.49 21.22 -1.09
C GLN A 23 6.94 20.74 0.30
N PHE A 24 6.89 19.43 0.49
CA PHE A 24 7.35 18.75 1.69
C PHE A 24 8.07 17.45 1.30
N PRO A 25 9.02 16.96 2.10
CA PRO A 25 9.77 15.75 1.74
C PRO A 25 8.89 14.53 1.51
N TYR A 26 7.91 14.27 2.40
CA TYR A 26 6.88 13.23 2.28
C TYR A 26 5.70 13.58 3.19
N LEU A 27 4.49 13.31 2.72
CA LEU A 27 3.30 13.32 3.56
C LEU A 27 3.30 12.11 4.50
N LYS A 28 2.81 12.32 5.72
CA LYS A 28 2.72 11.32 6.79
C LYS A 28 1.32 10.74 6.94
N GLY A 29 0.30 11.45 6.44
CA GLY A 29 -1.09 11.16 6.76
C GLY A 29 -1.52 11.95 8.00
N GLY A 30 -2.80 12.32 8.03
CA GLY A 30 -3.40 13.15 9.07
C GLY A 30 -3.26 14.65 8.85
N GLU A 31 -2.43 15.12 7.91
CA GLU A 31 -2.33 16.54 7.60
C GLU A 31 -3.67 17.10 7.11
N ALA A 32 -4.03 18.30 7.56
CA ALA A 32 -5.21 19.00 7.08
C ALA A 32 -4.86 19.76 5.80
N VAL A 33 -5.62 19.51 4.74
CA VAL A 33 -5.54 20.24 3.47
C VAL A 33 -6.79 21.09 3.34
N ARG A 34 -6.60 22.36 3.00
CA ARG A 34 -7.69 23.32 2.78
C ARG A 34 -7.44 24.14 1.53
N CYS A 35 -8.40 24.08 0.63
CA CYS A 35 -8.48 24.93 -0.55
C CYS A 35 -9.55 26.00 -0.28
N VAL A 36 -9.20 27.27 -0.48
CA VAL A 36 -10.09 28.42 -0.28
C VAL A 36 -10.26 29.13 -1.61
N ASN A 37 -11.50 29.50 -1.95
CA ASN A 37 -11.85 30.13 -3.22
C ASN A 37 -11.50 29.30 -4.47
N MET A 38 -11.41 27.98 -4.33
CA MET A 38 -11.15 27.04 -5.43
C MET A 38 -12.39 26.21 -5.79
N THR A 39 -13.51 26.45 -5.11
CA THR A 39 -14.81 25.81 -5.38
C THR A 39 -15.95 26.84 -5.31
N PRO A 40 -17.11 26.60 -5.94
CA PRO A 40 -18.26 27.51 -5.86
C PRO A 40 -18.74 27.77 -4.42
N GLU A 41 -18.61 26.78 -3.54
CA GLU A 41 -18.97 26.81 -2.13
C GLU A 41 -17.92 27.54 -1.26
N GLY A 42 -16.82 28.00 -1.88
CA GLY A 42 -15.80 28.85 -1.27
C GLY A 42 -14.75 28.10 -0.44
N SER A 43 -15.00 26.86 -0.02
CA SER A 43 -13.98 26.05 0.65
C SER A 43 -14.13 24.55 0.43
N PHE A 44 -13.00 23.89 0.26
CA PHE A 44 -12.87 22.44 0.21
C PHE A 44 -11.78 22.01 1.19
N SER A 45 -12.09 21.09 2.10
CA SER A 45 -11.15 20.68 3.15
C SER A 45 -11.24 19.17 3.38
N PHE A 46 -10.09 18.56 3.65
CA PHE A 46 -10.00 17.14 3.99
C PHE A 46 -8.74 16.88 4.82
N ALA A 47 -8.70 15.73 5.49
CA ALA A 47 -7.49 15.22 6.10
C ALA A 47 -6.84 14.20 5.15
N VAL A 48 -5.52 14.28 4.96
CA VAL A 48 -4.77 13.26 4.23
C VAL A 48 -4.99 11.92 4.94
N PRO A 49 -5.35 10.85 4.23
CA PRO A 49 -5.66 9.58 4.87
C PRO A 49 -4.43 8.97 5.54
N GLN A 50 -4.61 8.48 6.76
CA GLN A 50 -3.60 7.69 7.47
C GLN A 50 -3.92 6.21 7.26
N LEU A 51 -3.15 5.55 6.38
CA LEU A 51 -3.35 4.15 6.01
C LEU A 51 -2.09 3.33 6.29
N GLU A 52 -2.26 2.18 6.91
CA GLU A 52 -1.24 1.14 7.03
C GLU A 52 -1.45 0.15 5.87
N ILE A 53 -0.56 0.22 4.86
CA ILE A 53 -0.66 -0.60 3.65
C ILE A 53 0.67 -1.33 3.44
N PRO A 54 1.03 -2.30 4.30
CA PRO A 54 2.28 -3.03 4.14
C PRO A 54 2.30 -3.72 2.77
N ILE A 55 3.42 -3.60 2.06
CA ILE A 55 3.65 -4.31 0.80
C ILE A 55 4.65 -5.42 1.05
N THR A 56 4.23 -6.66 0.84
CA THR A 56 5.11 -7.83 0.98
C THR A 56 5.46 -8.40 -0.39
N TYR A 57 6.76 -8.44 -0.67
CA TYR A 57 7.34 -9.06 -1.85
C TYR A 57 7.86 -10.45 -1.49
N ARG A 58 7.31 -11.48 -2.13
CA ARG A 58 7.76 -12.86 -1.96
C ARG A 58 8.64 -13.27 -3.13
N PHE A 59 9.93 -13.45 -2.85
CA PHE A 59 10.89 -14.03 -3.78
C PHE A 59 11.02 -15.54 -3.52
N ARG A 60 11.76 -16.25 -4.39
CA ARG A 60 12.06 -17.68 -4.18
C ARG A 60 12.93 -17.94 -2.95
N ASP A 61 13.80 -16.99 -2.63
CA ASP A 61 14.87 -17.11 -1.63
C ASP A 61 14.64 -16.22 -0.39
N ARG A 62 13.74 -15.24 -0.46
CA ARG A 62 13.47 -14.29 0.62
C ARG A 62 12.08 -13.68 0.55
N ASN A 63 11.62 -13.14 1.68
CA ASN A 63 10.48 -12.23 1.75
C ASN A 63 10.96 -10.85 2.20
N VAL A 64 10.38 -9.80 1.62
CA VAL A 64 10.67 -8.42 1.99
C VAL A 64 9.34 -7.70 2.20
N THR A 65 9.09 -7.22 3.42
CA THR A 65 7.93 -6.38 3.73
C THR A 65 8.39 -4.94 3.92
N MET A 66 7.68 -4.00 3.31
CA MET A 66 8.01 -2.58 3.34
C MET A 66 6.74 -1.76 3.48
N GLU A 67 6.84 -0.64 4.20
CA GLU A 67 5.80 0.38 4.24
C GLU A 67 5.97 1.36 3.08
N PRO A 68 4.95 1.53 2.21
CA PRO A 68 5.02 2.49 1.12
C PRO A 68 4.80 3.90 1.64
N LYS A 69 5.50 4.88 1.05
CA LYS A 69 5.38 6.29 1.43
C LYS A 69 4.30 6.95 0.58
N LEU A 70 3.47 7.80 1.19
CA LEU A 70 2.57 8.67 0.43
C LEU A 70 3.43 9.70 -0.32
N ASP A 71 3.46 9.54 -1.63
CA ASP A 71 4.43 10.19 -2.52
C ASP A 71 3.80 11.33 -3.32
N THR A 72 2.55 11.16 -3.74
CA THR A 72 1.85 12.17 -4.53
C THR A 72 0.44 12.38 -3.97
N LEU A 73 0.06 13.64 -3.79
CA LEU A 73 -1.30 14.08 -3.52
C LEU A 73 -1.74 15.03 -4.64
N ILE A 74 -2.78 14.64 -5.36
CA ILE A 74 -3.45 15.46 -6.37
C ILE A 74 -4.75 15.96 -5.74
N VAL A 75 -5.00 17.26 -5.85
CA VAL A 75 -6.21 17.88 -5.33
C VAL A 75 -6.98 18.45 -6.51
N GLU A 76 -8.24 18.07 -6.65
CA GLU A 76 -9.16 18.52 -7.72
C GLU A 76 -10.40 19.14 -7.04
N PRO A 77 -10.30 20.39 -6.54
CA PRO A 77 -11.38 21.02 -5.78
C PRO A 77 -12.65 21.21 -6.62
N ASP A 78 -12.50 21.47 -7.92
CA ASP A 78 -13.60 21.59 -8.89
C ASP A 78 -14.45 20.31 -8.99
N GLN A 79 -13.82 19.16 -8.80
CA GLN A 79 -14.47 17.84 -8.78
C GLN A 79 -14.71 17.32 -7.36
N TYR A 80 -14.47 18.14 -6.34
CA TYR A 80 -14.67 17.78 -4.93
C TYR A 80 -13.95 16.51 -4.50
N ARG A 81 -12.75 16.28 -5.05
CA ARG A 81 -11.98 15.07 -4.78
C ARG A 81 -10.50 15.32 -4.63
N PHE A 82 -9.82 14.32 -4.10
CA PHE A 82 -8.37 14.23 -4.12
C PHE A 82 -7.96 12.80 -4.47
N ILE A 83 -6.74 12.66 -4.97
CA ILE A 83 -6.13 11.37 -5.31
C ILE A 83 -4.80 11.29 -4.59
N ALA A 84 -4.58 10.21 -3.87
CA ALA A 84 -3.34 9.95 -3.15
C ALA A 84 -2.67 8.69 -3.70
N THR A 85 -1.35 8.72 -3.87
CA THR A 85 -0.58 7.56 -4.30
C THR A 85 0.53 7.26 -3.31
N TRP A 86 0.69 5.96 -3.03
CA TRP A 86 1.76 5.44 -2.20
C TRP A 86 2.77 4.71 -3.09
N ARG A 87 4.06 4.89 -2.82
CA ARG A 87 5.15 4.29 -3.61
C ARG A 87 6.15 3.58 -2.71
N VAL A 88 6.63 2.44 -3.20
CA VAL A 88 7.72 1.66 -2.62
C VAL A 88 8.51 0.97 -3.75
N MET A 89 9.79 0.70 -3.50
CA MET A 89 10.69 0.06 -4.46
C MET A 89 11.49 -1.03 -3.78
N VAL A 90 11.65 -2.17 -4.44
CA VAL A 90 12.48 -3.29 -3.97
C VAL A 90 13.46 -3.71 -5.07
N PRO A 91 14.74 -3.97 -4.74
CA PRO A 91 15.68 -4.53 -5.71
C PRO A 91 15.27 -5.95 -6.14
N LEU A 92 15.03 -6.15 -7.44
CA LEU A 92 14.65 -7.45 -8.01
C LEU A 92 15.83 -8.44 -8.13
N GLY A 93 17.07 -7.93 -8.20
CA GLY A 93 18.25 -8.74 -8.49
C GLY A 93 18.35 -9.15 -9.96
N ARG A 94 19.21 -10.13 -10.28
CA ARG A 94 19.54 -10.52 -11.67
C ARG A 94 18.45 -11.32 -12.38
N LYS A 95 17.59 -12.02 -11.63
CA LYS A 95 16.58 -12.95 -12.18
C LYS A 95 15.18 -12.43 -11.85
N ILE A 96 14.53 -11.80 -12.83
CA ILE A 96 13.19 -11.21 -12.64
C ILE A 96 12.14 -12.23 -12.15
N HIS A 97 12.22 -13.48 -12.60
CA HIS A 97 11.32 -14.57 -12.23
C HIS A 97 11.49 -15.08 -10.78
N ASN A 98 12.42 -14.50 -10.02
CA ASN A 98 12.56 -14.79 -8.60
C ASN A 98 11.41 -14.18 -7.81
N LEU A 99 10.89 -13.01 -8.22
CA LEU A 99 9.67 -12.46 -7.62
C LEU A 99 8.49 -13.35 -8.01
N ARG A 100 7.78 -13.85 -7.01
CA ARG A 100 6.66 -14.77 -7.19
C ARG A 100 5.32 -14.11 -6.94
N GLU A 101 5.28 -13.17 -6.01
CA GLU A 101 4.04 -12.56 -5.55
C GLU A 101 4.32 -11.21 -4.89
N ILE A 102 3.36 -10.31 -5.04
CA ILE A 102 3.29 -9.04 -4.30
C ILE A 102 1.95 -9.03 -3.60
N THR A 103 1.96 -8.93 -2.28
CA THR A 103 0.77 -8.76 -1.45
C THR A 103 0.66 -7.30 -1.03
N VAL A 104 -0.51 -6.70 -1.25
CA VAL A 104 -0.82 -5.32 -0.88
C VAL A 104 -1.72 -5.35 0.35
N GLY A 105 -1.32 -4.65 1.42
CA GLY A 105 -2.01 -4.67 2.69
C GLY A 105 -1.67 -5.91 3.53
N HIS A 106 -2.37 -6.06 4.64
CA HIS A 106 -2.14 -7.20 5.53
C HIS A 106 -2.49 -8.50 4.80
N PRO A 107 -1.64 -9.54 4.91
CA PRO A 107 -2.01 -10.84 4.40
C PRO A 107 -3.33 -11.27 5.07
N PRO A 108 -4.25 -11.90 4.31
CA PRO A 108 -5.46 -12.43 4.91
C PRO A 108 -5.05 -13.33 6.07
N LYS A 109 -5.63 -13.09 7.26
CA LYS A 109 -5.40 -13.96 8.41
C LYS A 109 -5.74 -15.38 7.96
N SER A 110 -4.74 -16.26 7.92
CA SER A 110 -4.96 -17.67 7.63
C SER A 110 -6.06 -18.17 8.55
N THR A 111 -7.20 -18.56 7.98
CA THR A 111 -8.28 -19.23 8.71
C THR A 111 -7.97 -20.70 8.94
N ALA A 112 -6.89 -21.21 8.31
CA ALA A 112 -6.38 -22.53 8.58
C ALA A 112 -5.59 -22.50 9.90
N PRO A 113 -5.96 -23.34 10.87
CA PRO A 113 -5.25 -23.47 12.13
C PRO A 113 -3.80 -23.85 11.89
N ALA A 114 -2.91 -23.27 12.70
CA ALA A 114 -1.51 -23.64 12.72
C ALA A 114 -1.38 -25.15 13.05
N ARG A 115 -0.31 -25.79 12.59
CA ARG A 115 -0.02 -27.18 12.98
C ARG A 115 1.07 -27.20 14.05
N THR A 116 0.88 -28.00 15.09
CA THR A 116 1.93 -28.30 16.06
C THR A 116 3.05 -29.12 15.41
N ALA A 117 4.20 -29.22 16.09
CA ALA A 117 5.29 -30.12 15.66
C ALA A 117 4.85 -31.60 15.53
N SER A 118 3.79 -31.99 16.26
CA SER A 118 3.16 -33.32 16.19
C SER A 118 2.09 -33.45 15.09
N GLY A 119 1.91 -32.43 14.25
CA GLY A 119 0.96 -32.42 13.14
C GLY A 119 -0.49 -32.12 13.53
N LYS A 120 -0.79 -31.90 14.82
CA LYS A 120 -2.14 -31.56 15.32
C LYS A 120 -2.48 -30.11 15.00
N LEU A 121 -3.76 -29.84 14.74
CA LEU A 121 -4.23 -28.47 14.56
C LEU A 121 -4.20 -27.72 15.90
N HIS A 122 -3.62 -26.53 15.88
CA HIS A 122 -3.52 -25.60 16.97
C HIS A 122 -4.40 -24.39 16.68
N PHE A 123 -5.33 -24.11 17.59
CA PHE A 123 -6.22 -22.96 17.54
C PHE A 123 -5.84 -22.02 18.68
N SER A 124 -5.74 -20.73 18.40
CA SER A 124 -5.44 -19.69 19.40
C SER A 124 -6.61 -19.42 20.34
N SER A 125 -7.83 -19.79 19.94
CA SER A 125 -9.03 -19.68 20.77
C SER A 125 -10.10 -20.72 20.41
N ILE A 126 -11.05 -20.93 21.32
CA ILE A 126 -12.18 -21.84 21.08
C ILE A 126 -13.09 -21.34 19.94
N ASN A 127 -13.23 -20.02 19.79
CA ASN A 127 -14.01 -19.40 18.72
C ASN A 127 -13.42 -19.69 17.33
N GLU A 128 -12.09 -19.70 17.23
CA GLU A 128 -11.38 -20.06 16.01
C GLU A 128 -11.62 -21.54 15.63
N ALA A 129 -11.58 -22.44 16.61
CA ALA A 129 -11.89 -23.86 16.41
C ALA A 129 -13.34 -24.08 15.95
N ILE A 130 -14.30 -23.34 16.52
CA ILE A 130 -15.71 -23.40 16.13
C ILE A 130 -15.90 -22.87 14.70
N ALA A 131 -15.25 -21.77 14.34
CA ALA A 131 -15.33 -21.18 12.99
C ALA A 131 -14.75 -22.12 11.92
N TRP A 132 -13.60 -22.75 12.20
CA TRP A 132 -13.00 -23.74 11.31
C TRP A 132 -13.89 -24.96 11.11
N LYS A 133 -14.47 -25.52 12.18
CA LYS A 133 -15.38 -26.67 12.10
C LYS A 133 -16.66 -26.35 11.31
N LYS A 134 -17.20 -25.13 11.44
CA LYS A 134 -18.36 -24.67 10.65
C LYS A 134 -18.04 -24.56 9.16
N ASN A 135 -16.84 -24.13 8.80
CA ASN A 135 -16.40 -24.02 7.41
C ASN A 135 -16.08 -25.38 6.75
N GLN A 136 -15.74 -26.42 7.53
CA GLN A 136 -15.54 -27.78 6.98
C GLN A 136 -16.83 -28.47 6.53
N GLY A 137 -18.00 -28.00 6.98
CA GLY A 137 -19.30 -28.59 6.66
C GLY A 137 -20.01 -27.97 5.45
N LYS A 138 -19.43 -26.95 4.79
CA LYS A 138 -19.97 -26.44 3.53
C LYS A 138 -19.49 -27.36 2.39
N PRO A 139 -20.39 -28.03 1.65
CA PRO A 139 -19.98 -28.66 0.40
C PRO A 139 -19.42 -27.57 -0.52
N ALA A 140 -18.35 -27.93 -1.24
CA ALA A 140 -17.82 -27.11 -2.32
C ALA A 140 -18.82 -27.16 -3.47
N ASP A 141 -19.78 -26.23 -3.48
CA ASP A 141 -20.63 -25.97 -4.65
C ASP A 141 -19.94 -24.92 -5.53
N ASP A 142 -19.54 -25.42 -6.70
CA ASP A 142 -19.49 -24.83 -8.04
C ASP A 142 -18.63 -23.59 -8.35
N ALA A 143 -17.61 -23.86 -9.19
CA ALA A 143 -17.08 -23.08 -10.33
C ALA A 143 -16.73 -21.58 -10.14
#